data_AF-A0A5K0X400-F1
#
_entry.id   AF-A0A5K0X400-F1
#
_cell.length_a   1.000
_cell.length_b   1.000
_cell.length_c   1.000
_cell.angle_alpha   90.00
_cell.angle_beta   90.00
_cell.angle_gamma   90.00
#
_symmetry.space_group_name_H-M   'P 1'
#
loop_
_entity.id
_entity.type
_entity.pdbx_description
1 polymer ?
#
loop_
_entity_poly.entity_id
_entity_poly.type
_entity_poly.pdbx_seq_one_letter_code
_entity_poly.pdbx_strand_id
1 'polypeptide(L)' 'SIRFFESSNLTVRGVKMMNSPQFHFRFDSCSSVHIDTISITSPALSPNTDGIHVENTQSVGIYNSMIGA' A
#
# COMPACT_ATOMS: atom_id res chain seq x y z
N SER A 1 -1.75 6.90 -6.20
CA SER A 1 -0.99 5.65 -6.19
C SER A 1 0.49 5.93 -6.00
N ILE A 2 1.18 5.12 -5.19
CA ILE A 2 2.65 5.04 -5.12
C ILE A 2 3.04 3.62 -5.51
N ARG A 3 4.07 3.48 -6.36
CA ARG A 3 4.65 2.19 -6.75
C ARG A 3 6.11 2.12 -6.33
N PHE A 4 6.48 1.01 -5.72
CA PHE A 4 7.85 0.58 -5.51
C PHE A 4 8.15 -0.62 -6.43
N PHE A 5 9.30 -0.59 -7.08
CA PHE A 5 9.73 -1.62 -8.03
C PHE A 5 11.18 -2.00 -7.73
N GLU A 6 11.49 -3.29 -7.72
CA GLU A 6 12.86 -3.83 -7.54
C GLU A 6 13.62 -3.20 -6.37
N SER A 7 12.92 -3.01 -5.25
CA SER A 7 13.42 -2.27 -4.10
C SER A 7 13.52 -3.17 -2.86
N SER A 8 14.49 -2.90 -1.99
CA SER A 8 14.70 -3.69 -0.77
C SER A 8 14.74 -2.82 0.49
N ASN A 9 14.42 -3.41 1.64
CA ASN A 9 14.43 -2.75 2.96
C ASN A 9 13.56 -1.48 3.00
N LEU A 10 12.34 -1.59 2.45
CA LEU A 10 11.41 -0.49 2.38
C LEU A 10 10.68 -0.31 3.71
N THR A 11 10.55 0.94 4.16
CA THR A 11 9.67 1.31 5.27
C THR A 11 8.69 2.39 4.82
N VAL A 12 7.40 2.11 4.96
CA VAL A 12 6.32 3.07 4.73
C VAL A 12 5.59 3.27 6.06
N ARG A 13 5.64 4.48 6.61
CA ARG A 13 5.05 4.76 7.92
C ARG A 13 4.32 6.09 8.00
N GLY A 14 3.17 6.12 8.67
CA GLY A 14 2.46 7.37 8.97
C GLY A 14 1.81 8.04 7.76
N VAL A 15 1.64 7.30 6.65
CA VAL A 15 1.13 7.85 5.40
C VAL A 15 -0.39 7.78 5.37
N LYS A 16 -1.03 8.89 5.00
CA LYS A 16 -2.47 8.96 4.72
C LYS A 16 -2.72 9.14 3.23
N MET A 17 -3.55 8.29 2.64
CA MET A 17 -3.97 8.39 1.24
C MET A 17 -5.50 8.44 1.14
N MET A 18 -6.00 9.36 0.31
CA MET A 18 -7.44 9.61 0.13
C MET A 18 -7.77 9.71 -1.36
N ASN A 19 -8.95 9.25 -1.76
CA ASN A 19 -9.55 9.51 -3.09
C ASN A 19 -8.68 9.08 -4.30
N SER A 20 -7.99 7.93 -4.22
CA SER A 20 -7.25 7.41 -5.38
C SER A 20 -8.13 6.50 -6.25
N PRO A 21 -8.23 6.72 -7.58
CA PRO A 21 -9.10 5.96 -8.48
C PRO A 21 -8.59 4.55 -8.85
N GLN A 22 -7.45 4.11 -8.28
CA GLN A 22 -6.81 2.83 -8.56
C GLN A 22 -6.20 2.24 -7.28
N PHE A 23 -4.89 1.95 -7.28
CA PHE A 23 -4.14 1.45 -6.14
C PHE A 23 -3.64 2.59 -5.26
N HIS A 24 -3.65 2.43 -3.94
CA HIS A 24 -2.95 3.39 -3.07
C HIS A 24 -1.45 3.06 -3.00
N PHE A 25 -1.11 1.79 -2.76
CA PHE A 25 0.28 1.29 -2.79
C PHE A 25 0.45 0.07 -3.68
N ARG A 26 1.54 0.01 -4.44
CA ARG A 26 1.99 -1.18 -5.18
C ARG A 26 3.45 -1.50 -4.87
N PHE A 27 3.72 -2.75 -4.54
CA PHE A 27 5.07 -3.29 -4.38
C PHE A 27 5.25 -4.42 -5.39
N ASP A 28 6.24 -4.28 -6.25
CA ASP A 28 6.52 -5.24 -7.33
C ASP A 28 8.02 -5.60 -7.32
N SER A 29 8.32 -6.89 -7.28
CA SER A 29 9.70 -7.41 -7.18
C SER A 29 10.50 -6.84 -5.99
N CYS A 30 9.85 -6.58 -4.85
CA CYS A 30 10.51 -5.97 -3.68
C CYS A 30 10.94 -7.01 -2.63
N SER A 31 11.73 -6.61 -1.64
CA SER A 31 12.06 -7.45 -0.48
C SER A 31 12.14 -6.67 0.83
N SER A 32 11.82 -7.32 1.95
CA SER A 32 11.88 -6.72 3.30
C SER A 32 11.08 -5.42 3.39
N VAL A 33 9.77 -5.51 3.13
CA VAL A 33 8.84 -4.38 3.14
C VAL A 33 8.15 -4.29 4.50
N HIS A 34 8.28 -3.15 5.16
CA HIS A 34 7.62 -2.85 6.44
C HIS A 34 6.65 -1.68 6.25
N ILE A 35 5.35 -1.94 6.43
CA ILE A 35 4.29 -0.93 6.37
C ILE A 35 3.68 -0.81 7.76
N ASP A 36 3.61 0.40 8.31
CA ASP A 36 3.10 0.63 9.64
C ASP A 36 2.31 1.94 9.76
N THR A 37 1.21 1.93 10.51
CA THR A 37 0.44 3.15 10.84
C THR A 37 0.06 3.95 9.59
N ILE A 38 -0.48 3.29 8.56
CA ILE A 38 -1.00 3.99 7.38
C ILE A 38 -2.53 4.05 7.40
N SER A 39 -3.10 5.03 6.69
CA SER A 39 -4.54 5.20 6.53
C SER A 39 -4.90 5.38 5.06
N ILE A 40 -5.72 4.49 4.53
CA ILE A 40 -6.19 4.50 3.15
C ILE A 40 -7.71 4.62 3.15
N THR A 41 -8.23 5.64 2.48
CA THR A 41 -9.68 5.86 2.33
C THR A 41 -10.06 6.12 0.87
N SER A 42 -11.11 5.44 0.38
CA SER A 42 -11.66 5.65 -0.97
C SER A 42 -13.19 5.73 -0.93
N PRO A 43 -13.83 6.59 -1.75
CA PRO A 43 -15.29 6.61 -1.84
C PRO A 43 -15.87 5.23 -2.19
N ALA A 44 -16.99 4.86 -1.57
CA ALA A 44 -17.63 3.53 -1.73
C ALA A 44 -17.99 3.15 -3.18
N LEU A 45 -18.13 4.14 -4.06
CA LEU A 45 -18.44 3.95 -5.48
C LEU A 45 -17.19 3.91 -6.39
N SER A 46 -15.98 3.95 -5.81
CA SER A 46 -14.74 3.94 -6.59
C SER A 46 -14.53 2.57 -7.24
N PRO A 47 -14.28 2.49 -8.55
CA PRO A 47 -14.35 1.24 -9.32
C PRO A 47 -13.22 0.23 -9.03
N ASN A 48 -12.17 0.60 -8.29
CA ASN A 48 -11.12 -0.31 -7.84
C ASN A 48 -10.58 0.17 -6.48
N THR A 49 -10.62 -0.71 -5.45
CA THR A 49 -10.27 -0.37 -4.06
C THR A 49 -9.08 -1.17 -3.53
N ASP A 50 -8.14 -1.55 -4.39
CA ASP A 50 -6.95 -2.26 -3.93
C ASP A 50 -6.07 -1.27 -3.14
N GLY A 51 -6.22 -1.28 -1.81
CA GLY A 51 -5.46 -0.40 -0.93
C GLY A 51 -3.96 -0.65 -1.07
N ILE A 52 -3.54 -1.90 -0.97
CA ILE A 52 -2.14 -2.31 -1.07
C ILE A 52 -2.05 -3.53 -1.98
N HIS A 53 -1.35 -3.40 -3.09
CA HIS A 53 -1.05 -4.47 -4.02
C HIS A 53 0.39 -4.94 -3.84
N VAL A 54 0.59 -6.25 -3.68
CA VAL A 54 1.90 -6.86 -3.47
C VAL A 54 2.08 -7.99 -4.48
N GLU A 55 3.10 -7.87 -5.32
CA GLU A 55 3.40 -8.80 -6.40
C GLU A 55 4.90 -9.10 -6.42
N ASN A 56 5.29 -10.37 -6.67
CA ASN A 56 6.69 -10.82 -6.75
C ASN A 56 7.58 -10.37 -5.57
N THR A 57 6.99 -10.09 -4.42
CA THR A 57 7.67 -9.43 -3.30
C THR A 57 7.81 -10.38 -2.13
N GLN A 58 8.96 -10.34 -1.45
CA GLN A 58 9.29 -11.23 -0.33
C GLN A 58 9.36 -10.48 1.00
N SER A 59 8.95 -11.14 2.09
CA SER A 59 9.02 -10.61 3.46
C SER A 59 8.30 -9.27 3.61
N VAL A 60 6.97 -9.30 3.51
CA VAL A 60 6.10 -8.12 3.69
C VAL A 60 5.39 -8.19 5.03
N GLY A 61 5.53 -7.14 5.83
CA GLY A 61 4.77 -6.94 7.06
C GLY A 61 3.93 -5.67 6.98
N ILE A 62 2.67 -5.77 7.36
CA ILE A 62 1.71 -4.65 7.38
C ILE A 62 1.08 -4.59 8.78
N TYR A 63 1.27 -3.48 9.47
CA TYR A 63 0.91 -3.33 10.88
C TYR A 63 0.12 -2.04 11.11
N ASN A 64 -0.75 -2.04 12.12
CA ASN A 64 -1.43 -0.84 12.64
C ASN A 64 -2.11 0.03 11.57
N SER A 65 -2.59 -0.57 10.49
CA SER A 65 -3.03 0.15 9.30
C SER A 65 -4.54 0.10 9.13
N MET A 66 -5.13 1.21 8.69
CA MET A 66 -6.56 1.34 8.43
C MET A 66 -6.79 1.42 6.92
N ILE A 67 -7.58 0.50 6.38
CA ILE A 67 -7.99 0.48 4.98
C ILE A 67 -9.51 0.41 4.97
N GLY A 68 -10.17 1.43 4.44
CA GLY A 68 -11.62 1.52 4.49
C GLY A 68 -12.20 2.46 3.43
N ALA A 69 -13.53 2.52 3.39
CA ALA A 69 -14.27 3.48 2.58
C ALA A 69 -14.59 4.74 3.38
#